data_AF-W4VFE0-F1
#
_entry.id   AF-W4VFE0-F1
#
_cell.length_a   1.000
_cell.length_b   1.000
_cell.length_c   1.000
_cell.angle_alpha   90.00
_cell.angle_beta   90.00
_cell.angle_gamma   90.00
#
_symmetry.space_group_name_H-M   'P 1'
#
loop_
_entity.id
_entity.type
_entity.pdbx_description
1 polymer ?
#
loop_
_entity_poly.entity_id
_entity_poly.type
_entity_poly.pdbx_seq_one_letter_code
_entity_poly.pdbx_strand_id
1 'polypeptide(L)' 'MQINELPDYLANKIAAGEVVERPSSVVKELVENSVDAKSTTIKIDVKEAGLQEIKITDNGIGIPP' A
#
# COMPACT_ATOMS: atom_id res chain seq x y z
N MET A 1 8.47 5.60 -36.40
CA MET A 1 7.59 5.94 -35.27
C MET A 1 8.18 7.15 -34.57
N GLN A 2 7.41 8.22 -34.39
CA GLN A 2 7.81 9.38 -33.59
C GLN A 2 7.16 9.27 -32.21
N ILE A 3 7.92 9.54 -31.16
CA ILE A 3 7.41 9.66 -29.80
C ILE A 3 6.73 11.03 -29.69
N ASN A 4 5.48 11.06 -29.24
CA ASN A 4 4.72 12.29 -29.00
C ASN A 4 4.36 12.36 -27.51
N GLU A 5 4.40 13.57 -26.96
CA GLU A 5 4.01 13.82 -25.58
C GLU A 5 2.50 13.62 -25.42
N LEU A 6 2.10 12.94 -24.34
CA LEU A 6 0.69 12.70 -24.06
C LEU A 6 0.04 14.02 -23.62
N PRO A 7 -1.19 14.31 -24.09
CA PRO A 7 -1.95 15.43 -23.56
C PRO A 7 -2.14 15.33 -22.03
N ASP A 8 -2.02 16.44 -21.32
CA ASP A 8 -2.08 16.49 -19.85
C ASP A 8 -3.30 15.77 -19.28
N TYR A 9 -4.48 15.92 -19.91
CA TYR A 9 -5.70 15.27 -19.43
C TYR A 9 -5.62 13.74 -19.52
N LEU A 10 -4.92 13.19 -20.52
CA LEU A 10 -4.76 11.76 -20.73
C LEU A 10 -3.66 11.22 -19.82
N ALA A 11 -2.54 11.94 -19.68
CA ALA A 11 -1.50 11.64 -18.72
C ALA A 11 -2.06 11.62 -17.28
N ASN A 12 -2.84 12.64 -16.91
CA ASN A 12 -3.51 12.72 -15.60
C ASN A 12 -4.56 11.63 -15.40
N LYS A 13 -5.24 11.16 -16.47
CA LYS A 13 -6.23 10.08 -16.37
C LYS A 13 -5.57 8.70 -16.27
N ILE A 14 -4.43 8.51 -16.93
CA ILE A 14 -3.57 7.32 -16.77
C ILE A 14 -3.00 7.31 -15.36
N ALA A 15 -2.41 8.43 -14.93
CA ALA A 15 -1.94 8.61 -13.56
C ALA A 15 -3.09 8.40 -12.55
N ALA A 16 -4.28 8.95 -12.74
CA ALA A 16 -5.41 8.70 -11.84
C ALA A 16 -5.89 7.22 -11.84
N GLY A 17 -5.65 6.47 -12.92
CA GLY A 17 -5.99 5.04 -13.01
C GLY A 17 -4.91 4.12 -12.40
N GLU A 18 -3.65 4.55 -12.41
CA GLU A 18 -2.50 3.79 -11.88
C GLU A 18 -2.10 4.22 -10.46
N VAL A 19 -2.30 5.50 -10.13
CA VAL A 19 -2.03 6.21 -8.86
C VAL A 19 -3.31 6.27 -8.01
N VAL A 20 -4.08 5.19 -8.00
CA VAL A 20 -4.84 4.88 -6.78
C VAL A 20 -3.90 3.99 -5.99
N GLU A 21 -3.24 4.54 -4.97
CA GLU A 21 -2.57 3.73 -3.96
C GLU A 21 -3.62 2.76 -3.42
N ARG A 22 -3.60 1.53 -3.95
CA ARG A 22 -4.60 0.55 -3.57
C ARG A 22 -4.33 0.25 -2.10
N PRO A 23 -5.32 0.37 -1.21
CA PRO A 23 -5.18 -0.01 0.20
C PRO A 23 -4.52 -1.39 0.38
N SER A 24 -4.73 -2.30 -0.58
CA SER A 24 -4.05 -3.60 -0.65
C SER A 24 -2.52 -3.54 -0.72
N SER A 25 -1.94 -2.55 -1.42
CA SER A 25 -0.49 -2.38 -1.50
C SER A 25 0.09 -1.95 -0.16
N VAL A 26 -0.58 -1.04 0.55
CA VAL A 26 -0.19 -0.65 1.92
C VAL A 26 -0.26 -1.86 2.85
N VAL A 27 -1.34 -2.64 2.77
CA VAL A 27 -1.47 -3.88 3.55
C VAL A 27 -0.35 -4.86 3.21
N LYS A 28 -0.01 -5.06 1.92
CA LYS A 28 1.08 -5.95 1.48
C LYS A 28 2.39 -5.58 2.16
N GLU A 29 2.84 -4.34 2.01
CA GLU A 29 4.14 -3.90 2.52
C GLU A 29 4.21 -3.99 4.06
N LEU A 30 3.12 -3.63 4.76
CA LEU A 30 3.08 -3.71 6.23
C LEU A 30 3.08 -5.17 6.72
N VAL A 31 2.40 -6.08 6.02
CA VAL A 31 2.43 -7.52 6.35
C VAL A 31 3.81 -8.12 6.06
N GLU A 32 4.46 -7.74 4.96
CA GLU A 32 5.83 -8.16 4.63
C GLU A 32 6.80 -7.72 5.74
N ASN A 33 6.69 -6.48 6.23
CA ASN A 33 7.47 -6.01 7.38
C ASN A 33 7.21 -6.84 8.65
N SER A 34 5.97 -7.18 8.96
CA SER A 34 5.66 -8.04 10.11
C SER A 34 6.24 -9.45 9.96
N VAL A 35 6.24 -10.02 8.75
CA VAL A 35 6.87 -11.32 8.46
C VAL A 35 8.39 -11.25 8.61
N ASP A 36 9.03 -10.21 8.09
CA ASP A 36 10.48 -9.96 8.25
C ASP A 36 10.87 -9.78 9.71
N ALA A 37 9.98 -9.19 10.52
CA ALA A 37 10.09 -9.11 11.98
C ALA A 37 9.86 -10.45 12.71
N LYS A 38 9.73 -11.56 11.97
CA LYS A 38 9.52 -12.93 12.48
C LYS A 38 8.23 -13.08 13.30
N SER A 39 7.21 -12.30 12.97
CA SER A 39 5.90 -12.40 13.62
C SER A 39 5.26 -13.76 13.36
N THR A 40 4.62 -14.32 14.38
CA THR A 40 3.83 -15.57 14.28
C THR A 40 2.34 -15.29 14.29
N THR A 41 1.94 -14.09 14.72
CA THR A 41 0.56 -13.60 14.71
C THR A 41 0.56 -12.20 14.15
N ILE A 42 -0.26 -11.97 13.13
CA ILE A 42 -0.45 -10.66 12.48
C ILE A 42 -1.95 -10.42 12.40
N LYS A 43 -2.42 -9.35 13.05
CA LYS A 43 -3.81 -8.91 13.03
C LYS A 43 -3.95 -7.71 12.11
N ILE A 44 -4.95 -7.74 11.24
CA ILE A 44 -5.24 -6.67 10.28
C ILE A 44 -6.66 -6.17 10.55
N ASP A 45 -6.79 -4.90 10.93
CA ASP A 45 -8.07 -4.20 11.07
C ASP A 45 -8.18 -3.16 9.95
N VAL A 46 -9.30 -3.18 9.22
CA VAL A 46 -9.54 -2.32 8.06
C VAL A 46 -10.88 -1.61 8.21
N LYS A 47 -10.91 -0.28 8.01
CA LYS A 47 -12.13 0.53 7.97
C LYS A 47 -12.33 1.16 6.60
N GLU A 48 -13.57 1.15 6.11
CA GLU A 48 -13.97 1.69 4.80
C GLU A 48 -13.05 1.22 3.66
N ALA A 49 -12.85 -0.10 3.55
CA ALA A 49 -11.95 -0.73 2.58
C ALA A 49 -10.48 -0.24 2.63
N GLY A 50 -10.07 0.36 3.75
CA GLY A 50 -8.73 0.89 3.98
C GLY A 50 -8.54 2.33 3.51
N LEU A 51 -9.63 3.00 3.09
CA LEU A 51 -9.62 4.42 2.77
C LEU A 51 -9.62 5.30 4.02
N GLN A 52 -10.24 4.80 5.11
CA GLN A 52 -10.28 5.53 6.38
C GLN A 52 -9.16 5.08 7.34
N GLU A 53 -8.96 3.77 7.50
CA GLU A 53 -7.96 3.24 8.44
C GLU A 53 -7.49 1.85 7.98
N ILE A 54 -6.18 1.64 8.07
CA ILE A 54 -5.53 0.34 8.02
C ILE A 54 -4.66 0.24 9.27
N LYS A 55 -4.94 -0.73 10.12
CA LYS A 55 -4.15 -1.00 11.32
C LYS A 55 -3.63 -2.43 11.27
N ILE A 56 -2.31 -2.56 11.36
CA ILE A 56 -1.64 -3.85 11.47
C ILE A 56 -1.02 -3.95 12.87
N THR A 57 -1.22 -5.08 13.52
CA THR A 57 -0.65 -5.37 14.83
C THR A 57 -0.01 -6.74 14.77
N ASP A 58 1.29 -6.81 15.01
CA ASP A 58 2.05 -8.05 15.02
C ASP A 58 2.72 -8.29 16.36
N ASN A 59 3.29 -9.48 16.50
CA ASN A 59 4.06 -9.91 17.68
C ASN A 59 5.53 -10.18 17.33
N GLY A 60 6.07 -9.46 16.35
CA GLY A 60 7.44 -9.59 15.90
C GLY A 60 8.46 -9.00 16.88
N ILE A 61 9.70 -8.92 16.43
CA ILE A 61 10.84 -8.44 17.24
C ILE A 61 10.79 -6.94 17.57
N GLY A 62 9.86 -6.19 16.97
CA GLY A 62 9.72 -4.75 17.14
C GLY A 62 10.86 -3.95 16.49
N ILE A 63 10.86 -2.64 16.75
CA ILE A 63 11.89 -1.70 16.29
C ILE A 63 12.62 -1.16 17.52
N PRO A 64 13.97 -1.21 17.58
CA PRO A 64 14.73 -0.63 18.68
C PRO A 64 14.47 0.87 18.86
N PRO A 65 14.61 1.43 20.08
CA PRO A 65 14.39 2.85 20.37
C PRO A 65 15.35 3.80 19.62
#